data_AF-A0A7V9I1P6-F1
#
_entry.id   AF-A0A7V9I1P6-F1
#
_cell.length_a   1.000
_cell.length_b   1.000
_cell.length_c   1.000
_cell.angle_alpha   90.00
_cell.angle_beta   90.00
_cell.angle_gamma   90.00
#
_symmetry.space_group_name_H-M   'P 1'
#
loop_
_entity.id
_entity.type
_entity.pdbx_description
1 polymer ?
#
loop_
_entity_poly.entity_id
_entity_poly.type
_entity_poly.pdbx_seq_one_letter_code
_entity_poly.pdbx_strand_id
1 'polypeptide(L)' 'MQSADESQAERRTREVLARARALLSRVTIASLSQEARQQHDTARRFVGQAEQALLERNFVFATYLADKAEALAKGLGR' A
#
# COMPACT_ATOMS: atom_id res chain seq x y z
N MET A 1 -22.36 -13.65 -9.14
CA MET A 1 -21.06 -14.10 -8.58
C MET A 1 -20.18 -12.96 -8.03
N GLN A 2 -20.56 -11.69 -8.20
CA GLN A 2 -19.72 -10.51 -7.89
C GLN A 2 -19.22 -10.41 -6.43
N SER A 3 -20.02 -10.86 -5.46
CA SER A 3 -19.70 -10.69 -4.03
C SER A 3 -18.53 -11.56 -3.52
N ALA A 4 -18.23 -12.67 -4.19
CA ALA A 4 -17.13 -13.55 -3.81
C ALA A 4 -15.77 -12.92 -4.18
N ASP A 5 -15.67 -12.34 -5.37
CA ASP A 5 -14.49 -11.63 -5.85
C ASP A 5 -14.22 -10.35 -5.06
N GLU A 6 -15.27 -9.59 -4.74
CA GLU A 6 -15.19 -8.41 -3.87
C GLU A 6 -14.64 -8.76 -2.48
N SER A 7 -15.14 -9.83 -1.88
CA SER A 7 -14.69 -10.29 -0.55
C SER A 7 -13.24 -10.78 -0.57
N GLN A 8 -12.81 -11.43 -1.65
CA GLN A 8 -11.42 -11.85 -1.82
C GLN A 8 -10.49 -10.65 -2.03
N ALA A 9 -10.89 -9.71 -2.88
CA ALA A 9 -10.16 -8.48 -3.17
C ALA A 9 -10.02 -7.60 -1.91
N GLU A 10 -11.07 -7.49 -1.09
CA GLU A 10 -11.00 -6.79 0.19
C GLU A 10 -9.94 -7.41 1.10
N ARG A 11 -10.01 -8.72 1.35
CA ARG A 11 -9.07 -9.42 2.22
C ARG A 11 -7.63 -9.24 1.74
N ARG A 12 -7.41 -9.48 0.44
CA ARG A 12 -6.10 -9.30 -0.19
C ARG A 12 -5.60 -7.88 -0.04
N THR A 13 -6.43 -6.87 -0.29
CA THR A 13 -6.05 -5.46 -0.14
C THR A 13 -5.62 -5.17 1.28
N ARG A 14 -6.40 -5.62 2.28
CA ARG A 14 -6.07 -5.42 3.71
C ARG A 14 -4.73 -6.07 4.08
N GLU A 15 -4.47 -7.27 3.58
CA GLU A 15 -3.18 -7.96 3.78
C GLU A 15 -2.01 -7.18 3.17
N VAL A 16 -2.14 -6.73 1.92
CA VAL A 16 -1.09 -5.97 1.23
C VAL A 16 -0.84 -4.63 1.93
N LEU A 17 -1.90 -3.93 2.36
CA LEU A 17 -1.77 -2.68 3.11
C LEU A 17 -1.07 -2.88 4.45
N ALA A 18 -1.37 -3.95 5.17
CA ALA A 18 -0.68 -4.28 6.42
C ALA A 18 0.82 -4.49 6.20
N ARG A 19 1.19 -5.20 5.12
CA ARG A 19 2.61 -5.41 4.75
C ARG A 19 3.29 -4.10 4.35
N ALA A 20 2.66 -3.31 3.47
CA ALA A 20 3.19 -2.02 3.04
C ALA A 20 3.42 -1.09 4.24
N ARG A 21 2.47 -1.00 5.18
CA ARG A 21 2.62 -0.24 6.43
C ARG A 21 3.78 -0.74 7.29
N ALA A 22 3.90 -2.05 7.46
CA ALA A 22 4.97 -2.64 8.25
C ALA A 22 6.35 -2.33 7.66
N LEU A 23 6.48 -2.42 6.33
CA LEU A 23 7.71 -2.05 5.61
C LEU A 23 8.02 -0.56 5.79
N LEU A 24 7.05 0.32 5.54
CA LEU A 24 7.24 1.77 5.68
C LEU A 24 7.56 2.20 7.11
N SER A 25 7.06 1.48 8.11
CA SER A 25 7.37 1.72 9.52
C SER A 25 8.76 1.28 9.92
N ARG A 26 9.36 0.31 9.21
CA ARG A 26 10.73 -0.16 9.46
C ARG A 26 11.78 0.70 8.76
N VAL A 27 11.37 1.50 7.77
CA VAL A 27 12.27 2.37 7.02
C VAL A 27 12.66 3.60 7.86
N THR A 28 13.96 3.77 8.09
CA THR A 28 14.51 4.94 8.77
C THR A 28 14.64 6.12 7.80
N ILE A 29 13.68 7.04 7.81
CA ILE A 29 13.65 8.20 6.90
C ILE A 29 14.93 9.06 6.98
N ALA A 30 15.53 9.17 8.17
CA ALA A 30 16.73 9.97 8.40
C ALA A 30 17.96 9.46 7.60
N SER A 31 18.02 8.15 7.32
CA SER A 31 19.10 7.53 6.56
C SER A 31 18.78 7.42 5.06
N LEU A 32 17.61 7.85 4.61
CA LEU A 32 17.23 7.80 3.21
C LEU A 32 17.82 8.96 2.40
N SER A 33 18.27 8.65 1.19
CA SER A 33 18.52 9.62 0.13
C SER A 33 17.25 10.38 -0.24
N GLN A 34 17.38 11.56 -0.85
CA GLN A 34 16.23 12.39 -1.24
C GLN A 34 15.23 11.63 -2.13
N GLU A 35 15.70 10.81 -3.06
CA GLU A 35 14.84 9.96 -3.90
C GLU A 35 14.08 8.91 -3.09
N ALA A 36 14.75 8.22 -2.17
CA ALA A 36 14.13 7.23 -1.30
C ALA A 36 13.10 7.85 -0.34
N ARG A 37 13.32 9.09 0.11
CA ARG A 37 12.29 9.85 0.86
C ARG A 37 11.05 10.14 0.02
N GLN A 38 11.23 10.50 -1.25
CA GLN A 38 10.12 10.72 -2.18
C GLN A 38 9.35 9.42 -2.44
N GLN A 39 10.04 8.29 -2.59
CA GLN A 39 9.42 6.97 -2.70
C GLN A 39 8.65 6.58 -1.43
N HIS A 40 9.20 6.88 -0.24
CA HIS A 40 8.52 6.64 1.04
C HIS A 40 7.23 7.44 1.18
N ASP A 41 7.29 8.74 0.86
CA ASP A 41 6.12 9.62 0.88
C ASP A 41 5.07 9.17 -0.14
N THR A 42 5.50 8.82 -1.35
CA THR A 42 4.61 8.30 -2.40
C THR A 42 3.93 6.99 -1.96
N ALA A 43 4.68 6.06 -1.37
CA ALA A 43 4.13 4.83 -0.84
C ALA A 43 3.10 5.09 0.27
N ARG A 44 3.37 6.03 1.19
CA ARG A 44 2.40 6.45 2.21
C ARG A 44 1.11 7.02 1.61
N ARG A 45 1.21 7.84 0.55
CA ARG A 45 0.03 8.37 -0.15
C ARG A 45 -0.79 7.24 -0.78
N PHE A 46 -0.15 6.26 -1.43
CA PHE A 46 -0.85 5.11 -1.99
C PHE A 46 -1.55 4.27 -0.92
N VAL A 47 -0.95 4.07 0.26
CA VAL A 47 -1.65 3.42 1.38
C VAL A 47 -2.91 4.18 1.74
N GLY A 48 -2.83 5.51 1.92
CA GLY A 48 -4.01 6.32 2.26
C GLY A 48 -5.10 6.28 1.18
N GLN A 49 -4.72 6.36 -0.10
CA GLN A 49 -5.66 6.26 -1.21
C GLN A 49 -6.32 4.86 -1.30
N ALA A 50 -5.56 3.79 -1.05
CA ALA A 50 -6.09 2.44 -1.03
C ALA A 50 -7.09 2.24 0.13
N GLU A 51 -6.83 2.84 1.29
CA GLU A 51 -7.77 2.83 2.42
C GLU A 51 -9.05 3.58 2.09
N GLN A 52 -8.98 4.74 1.42
CA GLN A 52 -10.17 5.44 0.94
C GLN A 52 -10.95 4.59 -0.07
N ALA A 53 -10.27 3.99 -1.04
CA ALA A 53 -10.90 3.11 -2.03
C ALA A 53 -11.57 1.88 -1.37
N LEU A 54 -11.03 1.36 -0.27
CA LEU A 54 -11.70 0.31 0.53
C LEU A 54 -13.02 0.80 1.13
N LEU A 55 -13.04 2.02 1.70
CA LEU A 55 -14.26 2.63 2.25
C LEU A 55 -15.32 2.86 1.17
N GLU A 56 -14.87 3.23 -0.04
CA GLU A 56 -15.73 3.40 -1.22
C GLU A 56 -16.15 2.08 -1.87
N ARG A 57 -15.74 0.93 -1.29
CA ARG A 57 -15.96 -0.42 -1.85
C ARG A 57 -15.38 -0.62 -3.26
N ASN A 58 -14.39 0.18 -3.63
CA ASN A 58 -13.64 0.06 -4.87
C ASN A 58 -12.41 -0.85 -4.66
N PHE A 59 -12.68 -2.15 -4.44
CA PHE A 59 -11.66 -3.12 -4.04
C PHE A 59 -10.59 -3.35 -5.10
N VAL A 60 -10.94 -3.26 -6.39
CA VAL A 60 -9.98 -3.41 -7.50
C VAL A 60 -8.97 -2.28 -7.48
N PHE A 61 -9.44 -1.04 -7.35
CA PHE A 61 -8.56 0.12 -7.26
C PHE A 61 -7.75 0.13 -5.95
N ALA A 62 -8.37 -0.27 -4.85
CA ALA A 62 -7.70 -0.40 -3.56
C ALA A 62 -6.56 -1.42 -3.62
N THR A 63 -6.80 -2.59 -4.24
CA THR A 63 -5.76 -3.62 -4.46
C THR A 63 -4.60 -3.05 -5.29
N TYR A 64 -4.92 -2.38 -6.39
CA TYR A 64 -3.93 -1.77 -7.28
C TYR A 64 -3.03 -0.76 -6.57
N LEU A 65 -3.62 0.12 -5.74
CA LEU A 65 -2.87 1.10 -4.96
C LEU A 65 -2.04 0.44 -3.85
N ALA A 66 -2.59 -0.59 -3.19
CA ALA A 66 -1.89 -1.35 -2.16
C ALA A 66 -0.65 -2.07 -2.73
N ASP A 67 -0.78 -2.73 -3.89
CA ASP A 67 0.35 -3.39 -4.57
C ASP A 67 1.46 -2.38 -4.93
N LYS A 68 1.10 -1.18 -5.41
CA LYS A 68 2.07 -0.10 -5.65
C LYS A 68 2.77 0.36 -4.38
N ALA A 69 2.02 0.55 -3.30
CA ALA A 69 2.59 0.93 -2.01
C ALA A 69 3.58 -0.11 -1.51
N GLU A 70 3.23 -1.40 -1.61
CA GLU A 70 4.09 -2.50 -1.20
C GLU A 70 5.37 -2.58 -2.05
N ALA A 71 5.26 -2.41 -3.37
CA ALA A 71 6.41 -2.42 -4.28
C ALA A 71 7.41 -1.31 -3.95
N LEU A 72 6.93 -0.08 -3.73
CA LEU A 72 7.77 1.04 -3.30
C LEU A 72 8.39 0.77 -1.92
N ALA A 73 7.58 0.32 -0.95
CA ALA A 73 8.05 0.05 0.40
C ALA A 73 9.12 -1.06 0.45
N LYS A 74 8.99 -2.10 -0.39
CA LYS A 74 9.99 -3.16 -0.56
C LYS A 74 11.31 -2.63 -1.12
N GLY A 75 11.25 -1.63 -2.01
CA GLY A 75 12.44 -0.99 -2.56
C GLY A 75 13.25 -0.20 -1.53
N LEU A 76 12.60 0.27 -0.46
CA LEU A 76 13.21 1.12 0.58
C LEU A 76 13.88 0.34 1.73
N GLY A 77 13.51 -0.93 1.91
CA GLY A 77 14.01 -1.77 3.00
C GLY A 77 15.18 -2.69 2.62
N ARG A 78 15.84 -2.43 1.49
CA ARG A 78 17.02 -3.19 1.04
C ARG A 78 18.32 -2.55 1.49
#